data_AF-A0A943HFL1-F1
#
_entry.id   AF-A0A943HFL1-F1
#
_cell.length_a   1.000
_cell.length_b   1.000
_cell.length_c   1.000
_cell.angle_alpha   90.00
_cell.angle_beta   90.00
_cell.angle_gamma   90.00
#
_symmetry.space_group_name_H-M   'P 1'
#
loop_
_entity.id
_entity.type
_entity.pdbx_description
1 polymer ?
#
loop_
_entity_poly.entity_id
_entity_poly.type
_entity_poly.pdbx_seq_one_letter_code
_entity_poly.pdbx_strand_id
1 'polypeptide(L)'
;MSRLDKKEVLPTLENLFEKIEKGEIEVFACEKDALKQVIEQYETKERPMSAYFDLENWLYNEGGKDKPVEIKSAIVWGGLWIIEKMGCIDWNGMREMYGEFMSKQMNLR
;
A
#
# COMPACT_ATOMS: atom_id res chain seq x y z
N MET A 1 -18.32 -16.82 -12.19
CA MET A 1 -18.34 -15.47 -11.58
C MET A 1 -17.12 -14.70 -12.05
N SER A 2 -17.29 -13.47 -12.52
CA SER A 2 -16.17 -12.57 -12.82
C SER A 2 -15.51 -12.11 -11.51
N ARG A 3 -14.18 -11.96 -11.50
CA ARG A 3 -13.47 -11.31 -10.40
C ARG A 3 -13.94 -9.85 -10.31
N LEU A 4 -14.20 -9.38 -9.09
CA LEU A 4 -14.46 -7.96 -8.83
C LEU A 4 -13.21 -7.15 -9.15
N ASP A 5 -13.42 -5.94 -9.64
CA ASP A 5 -12.35 -4.98 -9.84
C ASP A 5 -11.85 -4.48 -8.47
N LYS A 6 -10.57 -4.14 -8.32
CA LYS A 6 -9.97 -3.87 -7.00
C LYS A 6 -10.68 -2.72 -6.25
N LYS A 7 -11.14 -1.73 -7.00
CA LYS A 7 -11.92 -0.57 -6.51
C LYS A 7 -13.32 -0.94 -6.00
N GLU A 8 -13.85 -2.10 -6.39
CA GLU A 8 -15.19 -2.57 -6.04
C GLU A 8 -15.17 -3.53 -4.84
N VAL A 9 -14.00 -4.07 -4.49
CA VAL A 9 -13.83 -5.04 -3.41
C VAL A 9 -14.20 -4.43 -2.06
N LEU A 10 -13.63 -3.28 -1.69
CA LEU A 10 -13.88 -2.65 -0.39
C LEU A 10 -15.36 -2.24 -0.21
N PRO A 11 -16.00 -1.51 -1.15
CA PRO A 11 -17.42 -1.17 -1.04
C PRO A 11 -18.33 -2.40 -0.92
N THR A 12 -17.96 -3.50 -1.58
CA THR A 12 -18.71 -4.76 -1.49
C THR A 12 -18.58 -5.39 -0.10
N LEU A 13 -17.37 -5.38 0.50
CA LEU A 13 -17.13 -5.90 1.84
C LEU A 13 -17.81 -5.04 2.92
N GLU A 14 -17.78 -3.71 2.79
CA GLU A 14 -18.49 -2.79 3.68
C GLU A 14 -20.00 -3.02 3.66
N ASN A 15 -20.59 -3.16 2.46
CA ASN A 15 -22.02 -3.47 2.30
C ASN A 15 -22.37 -4.83 2.92
N LEU A 16 -21.53 -5.85 2.72
CA LEU A 16 -21.71 -7.15 3.35
C LEU A 16 -21.68 -7.03 4.89
N PHE A 17 -20.73 -6.26 5.42
CA PHE A 17 -20.61 -6.03 6.85
C PHE A 17 -21.84 -5.32 7.42
N GLU A 18 -22.34 -4.27 6.75
CA GLU A 18 -23.58 -3.60 7.15
C GLU A 18 -24.79 -4.54 7.20
N LYS A 19 -24.93 -5.42 6.20
CA LYS A 19 -26.03 -6.40 6.17
C LYS A 19 -25.96 -7.39 7.32
N ILE A 20 -24.75 -7.80 7.69
CA ILE A 20 -24.51 -8.63 8.88
C ILE A 20 -24.89 -7.86 10.15
N GLU A 21 -24.53 -6.58 10.26
CA GLU A 21 -24.88 -5.75 11.43
C GLU A 21 -26.38 -5.48 11.57
N LYS A 22 -27.08 -5.34 10.43
CA LYS A 22 -28.53 -5.19 10.37
C LYS A 22 -29.29 -6.51 10.64
N GLY A 23 -28.58 -7.63 10.74
CA GLY A 23 -29.17 -8.96 10.92
C GLY A 23 -29.85 -9.51 9.66
N GLU A 24 -29.57 -8.92 8.49
CA GLU A 24 -30.05 -9.44 7.20
C GLU A 24 -29.33 -10.73 6.80
N ILE A 25 -28.12 -10.95 7.33
CA ILE A 25 -27.29 -12.13 7.11
C ILE A 25 -26.74 -12.60 8.45
N GLU A 26 -27.03 -13.86 8.81
CA GLU A 26 -26.39 -14.51 9.96
C GLU A 26 -25.06 -15.16 9.55
N VAL A 27 -24.02 -14.90 10.35
CA VAL A 27 -22.68 -15.49 10.23
C VAL A 27 -22.16 -15.82 11.62
N PHE A 28 -21.18 -16.71 11.71
CA PHE A 28 -20.52 -16.97 12.99
C PHE A 28 -19.75 -15.72 13.47
N ALA A 29 -19.59 -15.58 14.79
CA ALA A 29 -18.87 -14.44 15.37
C ALA A 29 -17.42 -14.33 14.85
N CYS A 30 -16.75 -15.46 14.61
CA CYS A 30 -15.40 -15.49 14.03
C CYS A 30 -15.37 -15.00 12.58
N GLU A 31 -16.41 -15.27 11.80
CA GLU A 31 -16.53 -14.81 10.40
C GLU A 31 -16.79 -13.30 10.34
N LYS A 32 -17.63 -12.78 11.25
CA LYS A 32 -17.85 -11.34 11.40
C LYS A 32 -16.54 -10.61 11.76
N ASP A 33 -15.78 -11.16 12.71
CA ASP A 33 -14.51 -10.58 13.14
C ASP A 33 -13.45 -10.63 12.02
N ALA A 34 -13.34 -11.75 11.30
CA ALA A 34 -12.44 -11.86 10.16
C ALA A 34 -12.78 -10.85 9.05
N LEU A 35 -14.07 -10.64 8.74
CA LEU A 35 -14.50 -9.64 7.77
C LEU A 35 -14.11 -8.22 8.21
N LYS A 36 -14.33 -7.88 9.48
CA LYS A 36 -13.94 -6.59 10.05
C LYS A 36 -12.43 -6.34 9.93
N GLN A 37 -11.61 -7.32 10.30
CA GLN A 37 -10.15 -7.22 10.17
C GLN A 37 -9.70 -7.03 8.71
N VAL A 38 -10.36 -7.67 7.75
CA VAL A 38 -10.03 -7.51 6.32
C VAL A 38 -10.39 -6.10 5.85
N ILE A 39 -11.53 -5.54 6.26
CA ILE A 39 -11.93 -4.17 5.94
C ILE A 39 -10.92 -3.17 6.52
N GLU A 40 -10.60 -3.28 7.81
CA GLU A 40 -9.59 -2.43 8.47
C GLU A 40 -8.20 -2.54 7.81
N GLN A 41 -7.80 -3.74 7.38
CA GLN A 41 -6.55 -3.94 6.63
C GLN A 41 -6.59 -3.33 5.22
N TYR A 42 -7.76 -3.30 4.59
CA TYR A 42 -7.95 -2.64 3.30
C TYR A 42 -7.87 -1.11 3.42
N GLU A 43 -8.39 -0.57 4.53
CA GLU A 43 -8.37 0.87 4.83
C GLU A 43 -6.99 1.36 5.28
N THR A 44 -6.22 0.52 5.97
CA THR A 44 -4.87 0.85 6.46
C THR A 44 -3.86 0.83 5.32
N LYS A 45 -3.86 1.93 4.54
CA LYS A 45 -2.77 2.35 3.63
C LYS A 45 -1.39 2.40 4.30
N GLU A 46 -1.35 2.32 5.63
CA GLU A 46 -0.14 2.27 6.47
C GLU A 46 0.77 1.08 6.15
N ARG A 47 0.24 -0.14 5.95
CA ARG A 47 1.12 -1.30 5.69
C ARG A 47 1.96 -1.15 4.41
N PRO A 48 1.36 -0.78 3.26
CA PRO A 48 2.13 -0.50 2.05
C PRO A 48 3.13 0.64 2.24
N MET A 49 2.73 1.74 2.90
CA MET A 49 3.63 2.88 3.15
C MET A 49 4.80 2.50 4.05
N SER A 50 4.57 1.77 5.14
CA SER A 50 5.64 1.28 6.02
C SER A 50 6.60 0.35 5.28
N ALA A 51 6.07 -0.57 4.46
CA ALA A 51 6.92 -1.44 3.63
C ALA A 51 7.76 -0.63 2.61
N TYR A 52 7.23 0.46 2.08
CA TYR A 52 7.99 1.38 1.24
C TYR A 52 9.12 2.06 2.04
N PHE A 53 8.85 2.59 3.23
CA PHE A 53 9.88 3.24 4.04
C PHE A 53 10.96 2.26 4.51
N ASP A 54 10.60 1.01 4.81
CA ASP A 54 11.58 -0.04 5.12
C ASP A 54 12.49 -0.32 3.91
N LEU A 55 11.92 -0.41 2.70
CA LEU A 55 12.68 -0.56 1.45
C LEU A 55 13.61 0.63 1.21
N GLU A 56 13.08 1.85 1.38
CA GLU A 56 13.85 3.08 1.23
C GLU A 56 15.03 3.12 2.21
N ASN A 57 14.79 2.79 3.48
CA ASN A 57 15.82 2.72 4.51
C ASN A 57 16.89 1.66 4.19
N TRP A 58 16.48 0.49 3.72
CA TRP A 58 17.40 -0.57 3.27
C TRP A 58 18.30 -0.12 2.11
N LEU A 59 17.77 0.69 1.18
CA LEU A 59 18.52 1.27 0.07
C LEU A 59 19.57 2.30 0.52
N TYR A 60 19.33 3.02 1.62
CA TYR A 60 20.29 3.96 2.19
C TYR A 60 21.38 3.28 3.02
N ASN A 61 21.02 2.30 3.84
CA ASN A 61 21.85 1.91 4.98
C ASN A 61 22.43 0.49 4.88
N GLU A 62 21.65 -0.47 4.38
CA GLU A 62 21.98 -1.89 4.49
C GLU A 62 22.45 -2.47 3.13
N GLY A 63 21.93 -3.63 2.73
CA GLY A 63 22.32 -4.37 1.52
C GLY A 63 22.02 -3.64 0.21
N GLY A 64 21.36 -2.47 0.27
CA GLY A 64 21.13 -1.59 -0.87
C GLY A 64 22.17 -0.48 -1.05
N LYS A 65 22.99 -0.18 -0.04
CA LYS A 65 23.90 0.99 -0.06
C LYS A 65 24.90 0.96 -1.21
N ASP A 66 25.48 -0.19 -1.49
CA ASP A 66 26.52 -0.34 -2.52
C ASP A 66 25.96 -0.56 -3.93
N LYS A 67 24.63 -0.56 -4.09
CA LYS A 67 24.01 -0.69 -5.40
C LYS A 67 24.25 0.58 -6.24
N PRO A 68 24.46 0.45 -7.56
CA PRO A 68 24.50 1.59 -8.46
C PRO A 68 23.25 2.45 -8.35
N VAL A 69 23.40 3.76 -8.57
CA VAL A 69 22.31 4.73 -8.42
C VAL A 69 21.12 4.41 -9.34
N GLU A 70 21.40 3.86 -10.52
CA GLU A 70 20.41 3.41 -11.50
C GLU A 70 19.56 2.26 -10.96
N ILE A 71 20.19 1.33 -10.22
CA ILE A 71 19.49 0.20 -9.61
C ILE A 71 18.63 0.69 -8.45
N LYS A 72 19.15 1.58 -7.60
CA LYS A 72 18.36 2.19 -6.51
C LYS A 72 17.17 2.97 -7.07
N SER A 73 17.39 3.78 -8.10
CA SER A 73 16.36 4.53 -8.82
C SER A 73 15.24 3.62 -9.31
N ALA A 74 15.57 2.53 -10.00
CA ALA A 74 14.59 1.59 -10.52
C ALA A 74 13.76 0.92 -9.40
N ILE A 75 14.42 0.52 -8.30
CA ILE A 75 13.76 -0.10 -7.15
C ILE A 75 12.79 0.89 -6.48
N VAL A 76 13.22 2.12 -6.22
CA VAL A 76 12.36 3.15 -5.61
C VAL A 76 11.18 3.48 -6.51
N TRP A 77 11.41 3.67 -7.81
CA TRP A 77 10.34 3.94 -8.76
C TRP A 77 9.31 2.81 -8.80
N GLY A 78 9.76 1.56 -8.82
CA GLY A 78 8.88 0.39 -8.77
C GLY A 78 8.08 0.30 -7.48
N GLY A 79 8.72 0.54 -6.33
CA GLY A 79 8.07 0.58 -5.02
C GLY A 79 6.97 1.64 -4.98
N LEU A 80 7.31 2.89 -5.31
CA LEU A 80 6.38 4.01 -5.35
C LEU A 80 5.21 3.80 -6.33
N TRP A 81 5.47 3.17 -7.48
CA TRP A 81 4.41 2.83 -8.44
C TRP A 81 3.40 1.84 -7.86
N ILE A 82 3.85 0.85 -7.10
CA ILE A 82 2.95 -0.09 -6.41
C ILE A 82 2.11 0.67 -5.37
N ILE A 83 2.72 1.55 -4.57
CA ILE A 83 2.03 2.37 -3.57
C ILE A 83 0.98 3.29 -4.21
N GLU A 84 1.28 3.90 -5.35
CA GLU A 84 0.32 4.69 -6.14
C GLU A 84 -0.82 3.82 -6.68
N LYS A 85 -0.52 2.63 -7.22
CA LYS A 85 -1.54 1.67 -7.70
C LYS A 85 -2.39 1.07 -6.56
N MET A 86 -1.92 1.17 -5.33
CA MET A 86 -2.69 0.82 -4.13
C MET A 86 -3.54 2.00 -3.62
N GLY A 87 -3.41 3.18 -4.21
CA GLY A 87 -4.13 4.39 -3.79
C GLY A 87 -3.61 4.96 -2.47
N CYS A 88 -2.41 4.56 -2.04
CA CYS A 88 -1.78 5.04 -0.82
C CYS A 88 -1.25 6.47 -0.99
N ILE A 89 -0.73 6.79 -2.18
CA ILE A 89 -0.31 8.12 -2.62
C ILE A 89 -0.89 8.41 -4.00
N ASP A 90 -0.96 9.69 -4.36
CA ASP A 90 -1.28 10.09 -5.73
C ASP A 90 -0.02 10.20 -6.60
N TRP A 91 -0.21 10.49 -7.89
CA TRP A 91 0.87 10.65 -8.85
C TRP A 91 1.86 11.79 -8.49
N ASN A 92 1.38 12.86 -7.87
CA ASN A 92 2.24 13.97 -7.48
C ASN A 92 3.11 13.59 -6.27
N GLY A 93 2.51 12.98 -5.26
CA GLY A 93 3.21 12.43 -4.10
C GLY A 93 4.24 11.38 -4.51
N MET A 94 3.91 10.51 -5.48
CA MET A 94 4.88 9.57 -6.06
C MET A 94 6.12 10.28 -6.62
N ARG A 95 5.93 11.35 -7.42
CA ARG A 95 7.03 12.10 -8.03
C ARG A 95 7.86 12.88 -7.00
N GLU A 96 7.20 13.46 -6.00
CA GLU A 96 7.86 14.19 -4.91
C GLU A 96 8.76 13.26 -4.10
N MET A 97 8.23 12.13 -3.64
CA MET A 97 8.98 11.14 -2.87
C MET A 97 10.16 10.57 -3.67
N TYR A 98 9.96 10.28 -4.96
CA TYR A 98 11.05 9.85 -5.83
C TYR A 98 12.13 10.94 -5.97
N GLY A 99 11.72 12.19 -6.18
CA GLY A 99 12.62 13.34 -6.28
C GLY A 99 13.44 13.55 -5.02
N GLU A 100 12.83 13.43 -3.84
CA GLU A 100 13.52 13.50 -2.55
C GLU A 100 14.56 12.39 -2.40
N PHE A 101 14.20 11.15 -2.75
CA PHE A 101 15.15 10.03 -2.70
C PHE A 101 16.36 10.28 -3.60
N MET A 102 16.13 10.67 -4.86
CA MET A 102 17.20 10.91 -5.83
C MET A 102 18.06 12.12 -5.46
N SER A 103 17.45 13.19 -4.93
CA SER A 103 18.18 14.36 -4.46
C SER A 103 19.19 14.00 -3.37
N LYS A 104 18.80 13.12 -2.43
CA LYS A 104 19.69 12.60 -1.38
C LYS A 104 20.80 11.72 -1.96
N GLN A 105 20.49 10.82 -2.89
CA GLN A 105 21.50 9.97 -3.54
C GLN A 105 22.54 10.77 -4.34
N MET A 106 22.12 11.90 -4.93
CA MET A 106 22.98 12.78 -5.73
C MET A 106 23.66 13.89 -4.90
N ASN A 107 23.45 13.88 -3.58
CA ASN A 107 23.99 14.88 -2.65
C ASN A 107 23.61 16.33 -3.02
N LEU A 108 22.39 16.52 -3.52
CA LEU A 108 21.84 17.83 -3.88
C LEU A 108 21.07 18.47 -2.71
N ARG A 109 20.59 17.64 -1.76
CA ARG A 109 19.96 18.01 -0.48
C ARG A 109 20.13 16.90 0.55
#